data_AF-A0A1J5KDJ0-F1
#
_entry.id   AF-A0A1J5KDJ0-F1
#
_cell.length_a   1.000
_cell.length_b   1.000
_cell.length_c   1.000
_cell.angle_alpha   90.00
_cell.angle_beta   90.00
_cell.angle_gamma   90.00
#
_symmetry.space_group_name_H-M   'P 1'
#
loop_
_entity.id
_entity.type
_entity.pdbx_description
1 polymer ?
#
loop_
_entity_poly.entity_id
_entity_poly.type
_entity_poly.pdbx_seq_one_letter_code
_entity_poly.pdbx_strand_id
1 'polypeptide(L)'
;MEDIKSEIRQNGKDSGDCPFCGFGEITDVDHFLPSSSYPEYSIYTNNLIPSCHRCNNLKNNSGLVNFHPYFDNVINSEFLVCNLTNKRQTVLFSGRFSIDYSLLTTTESSLVNDVYGKLDLIERFESVVTNHVEGIRTDYDKIRNFVTIQIFLQSHYDSKLQLHGPNHYKTATAKSLLNNVSLLSTIW
;
A
#
# COMPACT_ATOMS: atom_id res chain seq x y z
N MET A 1 0.37 29.26 -9.12
CA MET A 1 0.58 27.80 -9.22
C MET A 1 1.24 27.24 -7.96
N GLU A 2 2.26 27.91 -7.42
CA GLU A 2 2.83 27.57 -6.10
C GLU A 2 1.77 27.50 -4.98
N ASP A 3 0.89 28.51 -4.88
CA ASP A 3 -0.13 28.54 -3.82
C ASP A 3 -1.09 27.34 -3.86
N ILE A 4 -1.58 26.98 -5.05
CA ILE A 4 -2.48 25.83 -5.27
C ILE A 4 -1.77 24.51 -4.93
N LYS A 5 -0.52 24.35 -5.38
CA LYS A 5 0.26 23.13 -5.08
C LYS A 5 0.56 23.01 -3.59
N SER A 6 0.82 24.11 -2.91
CA SER A 6 1.04 24.15 -1.46
C SER A 6 -0.22 23.69 -0.71
N GLU A 7 -1.39 24.21 -1.08
CA GLU A 7 -2.68 23.83 -0.48
C GLU A 7 -3.00 22.35 -0.71
N ILE A 8 -2.86 21.85 -1.94
CA ILE A 8 -3.09 20.44 -2.26
C ILE A 8 -2.13 19.53 -1.50
N ARG A 9 -0.86 19.93 -1.38
CA ARG A 9 0.12 19.18 -0.62
C ARG A 9 -0.24 19.14 0.86
N GLN A 10 -0.69 20.25 1.43
CA GLN A 10 -1.13 20.31 2.83
C GLN A 10 -2.36 19.44 3.06
N ASN A 11 -3.38 19.55 2.22
CA ASN A 11 -4.57 18.70 2.28
C ASN A 11 -4.21 17.21 2.14
N GLY A 12 -3.25 16.89 1.26
CA GLY A 12 -2.70 15.55 1.11
C GLY A 12 -2.05 15.03 2.40
N LYS A 13 -1.23 15.86 3.05
CA LYS A 13 -0.61 15.51 4.35
C LYS A 13 -1.66 15.26 5.42
N ASP A 14 -2.71 16.07 5.47
CA ASP A 14 -3.81 15.91 6.42
C ASP A 14 -4.60 14.62 6.16
N SER A 15 -4.68 14.19 4.90
CA SER A 15 -5.33 12.92 4.50
C SER A 15 -4.49 11.66 4.74
N GLY A 16 -3.18 11.81 5.00
CA GLY A 16 -2.30 10.73 5.43
C GLY A 16 -1.22 10.34 4.40
N ASP A 17 -1.15 9.04 4.11
CA ASP A 17 -0.07 8.44 3.32
C ASP A 17 -0.25 8.67 1.80
N CYS A 18 0.85 8.61 1.03
CA CYS A 18 0.84 8.64 -0.43
C CYS A 18 -0.22 7.69 -1.02
N PRO A 19 -1.15 8.17 -1.87
CA PRO A 19 -2.28 7.37 -2.34
C PRO A 19 -1.87 6.22 -3.27
N PHE A 20 -0.65 6.27 -3.82
CA PHE A 20 -0.12 5.21 -4.67
C PHE A 20 0.53 4.06 -3.89
N CYS A 21 1.33 4.37 -2.86
CA CYS A 21 2.07 3.33 -2.12
C CYS A 21 1.54 3.08 -0.70
N GLY A 22 0.68 3.94 -0.16
CA GLY A 22 0.05 3.75 1.14
C GLY A 22 0.97 3.90 2.35
N PHE A 23 2.19 4.42 2.17
CA PHE A 23 3.13 4.70 3.29
C PHE A 23 4.08 5.89 3.10
N GLY A 24 4.22 6.40 1.87
CA GLY A 24 5.19 7.46 1.59
C GLY A 24 4.70 8.82 2.08
N GLU A 25 5.58 9.63 2.67
CA GLU A 25 5.26 11.01 3.05
C GLU A 25 4.90 11.85 1.82
N ILE A 26 3.86 12.67 1.93
CA ILE A 26 3.43 13.60 0.90
C ILE A 26 4.40 14.79 0.83
N THR A 27 5.26 14.78 -0.17
CA THR A 27 6.25 15.85 -0.43
C THR A 27 5.98 16.60 -1.72
N ASP A 28 5.20 16.03 -2.62
CA ASP A 28 5.04 16.49 -4.00
C ASP A 28 3.57 16.53 -4.42
N VAL A 29 3.32 17.20 -5.55
CA VAL A 29 2.04 17.19 -6.24
C VAL A 29 2.30 16.72 -7.66
N ASP A 30 1.79 15.53 -7.97
CA ASP A 30 1.90 14.86 -9.26
C ASP A 30 0.75 15.28 -10.19
N HIS A 31 0.99 15.27 -11.50
CA HIS A 31 -0.02 15.51 -12.51
C HIS A 31 -0.49 14.17 -13.07
N PHE A 32 -1.77 13.81 -12.91
CA PHE A 32 -2.31 12.58 -13.50
C PHE A 32 -2.06 12.54 -15.02
N LEU A 33 -2.57 13.54 -15.74
CA LEU A 33 -2.24 13.84 -17.13
C LEU A 33 -0.97 14.69 -17.19
N PRO A 34 0.09 14.25 -17.90
CA PRO A 34 1.36 14.98 -17.97
C PRO A 34 1.21 16.41 -18.47
N SER A 35 1.70 17.38 -17.70
CA SER A 35 1.64 18.80 -18.08
C SER A 35 2.38 19.14 -19.37
N SER A 36 3.39 18.35 -19.76
CA SER A 36 4.10 18.50 -21.03
C SER A 36 3.20 18.23 -22.24
N SER A 37 2.25 17.30 -22.09
CA SER A 37 1.35 16.86 -23.17
C SER A 37 -0.04 17.49 -23.04
N TYR A 38 -0.41 17.92 -21.83
CA TYR A 38 -1.72 18.43 -21.46
C TYR A 38 -1.62 19.71 -20.61
N PRO A 39 -0.99 20.78 -21.13
CA PRO A 39 -0.71 21.99 -20.35
C PRO A 39 -1.97 22.66 -19.78
N GLU A 40 -3.11 22.57 -20.47
CA GLU A 40 -4.40 23.12 -20.06
C GLU A 40 -4.94 22.51 -18.76
N TYR A 41 -4.55 21.27 -18.42
CA TYR A 41 -4.93 20.62 -17.16
C TYR A 41 -3.90 20.79 -16.04
N SER A 42 -2.83 21.58 -16.25
CA SER A 42 -1.73 21.70 -15.28
C SER A 42 -2.12 22.35 -13.95
N ILE A 43 -3.21 23.13 -13.94
CA ILE A 43 -3.75 23.78 -12.74
C ILE A 43 -5.12 23.22 -12.34
N TYR A 44 -5.63 22.24 -13.07
CA TYR A 44 -6.91 21.61 -12.76
C TYR A 44 -6.72 20.74 -11.51
N THR A 45 -7.44 21.03 -10.44
CA THR A 45 -7.26 20.38 -9.13
C THR A 45 -7.46 18.88 -9.19
N ASN A 46 -8.42 18.40 -9.98
CA ASN A 46 -8.66 16.98 -10.19
C ASN A 46 -7.58 16.29 -11.06
N ASN A 47 -6.63 17.04 -11.63
CA ASN A 47 -5.45 16.51 -12.29
C ASN A 47 -4.22 16.48 -11.34
N LEU A 48 -4.35 17.00 -10.11
CA LEU A 48 -3.26 17.17 -9.17
C LEU A 48 -3.39 16.17 -8.02
N ILE A 49 -2.41 15.28 -7.89
CA ILE A 49 -2.40 14.20 -6.90
C ILE A 49 -1.28 14.47 -5.88
N PRO A 50 -1.58 14.74 -4.60
CA PRO A 50 -0.55 14.78 -3.58
C PRO A 50 0.10 13.40 -3.47
N SER A 51 1.43 13.34 -3.58
CA SER A 51 2.15 12.06 -3.61
C SER A 51 3.54 12.18 -2.97
N CYS A 52 4.13 11.03 -2.66
CA CYS A 52 5.53 11.00 -2.24
C CYS A 52 6.48 11.19 -3.43
N HIS A 53 7.64 11.77 -3.15
CA HIS A 53 8.69 12.02 -4.14
C HIS A 53 9.03 10.79 -4.98
N ARG A 54 9.12 9.61 -4.36
CA ARG A 54 9.48 8.38 -5.09
C ARG A 54 8.41 7.96 -6.10
N CYS A 55 7.12 8.00 -5.74
CA CYS A 55 6.05 7.66 -6.69
C CYS A 55 5.98 8.67 -7.83
N ASN A 56 6.07 9.96 -7.52
CA ASN A 56 6.06 11.04 -8.51
C ASN A 56 7.19 10.86 -9.54
N ASN A 57 8.43 10.62 -9.10
CA ASN A 57 9.56 10.43 -10.00
C ASN A 57 9.45 9.17 -10.85
N LEU A 58 9.06 8.03 -10.27
CA LEU A 58 8.89 6.79 -11.02
C LEU A 58 7.85 6.95 -12.13
N LYS A 59 6.70 7.54 -11.81
CA LYS A 59 5.66 7.84 -12.80
C LYS A 59 6.16 8.76 -13.91
N ASN A 60 6.87 9.85 -13.58
CA ASN A 60 7.42 10.76 -14.58
C ASN A 60 8.41 10.07 -15.53
N ASN A 61 9.17 9.08 -15.06
CA ASN A 61 10.13 8.33 -15.87
C ASN A 61 9.48 7.20 -16.70
N SER A 62 8.38 6.63 -16.21
CA SER A 62 7.71 5.49 -16.84
C SER A 62 6.53 5.87 -17.74
N GLY A 63 6.20 7.17 -17.84
CA GLY A 63 5.09 7.68 -18.62
C GLY A 63 3.74 7.62 -17.87
N LEU A 64 2.64 7.82 -18.61
CA LEU A 64 1.30 7.86 -18.03
C LEU A 64 0.98 6.54 -17.31
N VAL A 65 0.74 6.59 -16.01
CA VAL A 65 0.13 5.51 -15.23
C VAL A 65 -1.38 5.67 -15.38
N ASN A 66 -2.04 4.71 -16.00
CA ASN A 66 -3.48 4.79 -16.33
C ASN A 66 -4.37 4.48 -15.11
N PHE A 67 -4.06 5.11 -13.97
CA PHE A 67 -4.81 4.96 -12.72
C PHE A 67 -4.86 6.27 -11.95
N HIS A 68 -6.07 6.75 -11.67
CA HIS A 68 -6.34 7.89 -10.82
C HIS A 68 -6.80 7.41 -9.43
N PRO A 69 -5.99 7.57 -8.37
CA PRO A 69 -6.24 6.94 -7.07
C PRO A 69 -7.52 7.39 -6.36
N TYR A 70 -8.11 8.52 -6.76
CA TYR A 70 -9.35 9.03 -6.16
C TYR A 70 -10.61 8.82 -7.02
N PHE A 71 -10.46 8.43 -8.29
CA PHE A 71 -11.60 8.32 -9.22
C PHE A 71 -11.78 6.91 -9.75
N ASP A 72 -10.70 6.14 -9.85
CA ASP A 72 -10.73 4.79 -10.41
C ASP A 72 -11.11 3.75 -9.36
N ASN A 73 -12.37 3.31 -9.41
CA ASN A 73 -12.91 2.18 -8.63
C ASN A 73 -13.06 0.94 -9.52
N VAL A 74 -11.98 0.59 -10.22
CA VAL A 74 -12.02 -0.41 -11.31
C VAL A 74 -11.74 -1.84 -10.86
N ILE A 75 -11.17 -2.03 -9.66
CA ILE A 75 -10.73 -3.35 -9.20
C ILE A 75 -11.54 -3.75 -7.97
N ASN A 76 -12.41 -4.73 -8.14
CA ASN A 76 -13.25 -5.28 -7.06
C ASN A 76 -12.66 -6.55 -6.45
N SER A 77 -11.77 -7.23 -7.18
CA SER A 77 -11.15 -8.47 -6.73
C SER A 77 -10.00 -8.21 -5.75
N GLU A 78 -9.87 -9.07 -4.73
CA GLU A 78 -8.67 -9.13 -3.91
C GLU A 78 -7.56 -9.87 -4.67
N PHE A 79 -6.41 -9.21 -4.84
CA PHE A 79 -5.28 -9.72 -5.61
C PHE A 79 -3.94 -9.58 -4.88
N LEU A 80 -3.80 -8.67 -3.92
CA LEU A 80 -2.52 -8.46 -3.25
C LEU A 80 -2.32 -9.51 -2.16
N VAL A 81 -1.29 -10.33 -2.31
CA VAL A 81 -0.96 -11.40 -1.36
C VAL A 81 0.34 -11.08 -0.65
N CYS A 82 0.36 -11.26 0.68
CA CYS A 82 1.56 -11.21 1.49
C CYS A 82 1.84 -12.59 2.09
N ASN A 83 3.06 -13.09 1.91
CA ASN A 83 3.54 -14.32 2.50
C ASN A 83 4.62 -14.00 3.55
N LEU A 84 4.27 -14.15 4.82
CA LEU A 84 5.21 -13.96 5.92
C LEU A 84 6.04 -15.20 6.16
N THR A 85 7.31 -14.98 6.45
CA THR A 85 8.29 -16.00 6.76
C THR A 85 9.05 -15.58 8.01
N ASN A 86 9.18 -16.50 8.96
CA ASN A 86 10.10 -16.33 10.07
C ASN A 86 11.50 -16.73 9.59
N LYS A 87 12.46 -15.83 9.68
CA LYS A 87 13.85 -16.17 9.37
C LYS A 87 14.38 -17.05 10.49
N ARG A 88 14.59 -18.34 10.23
CA ARG A 88 14.98 -19.43 11.17
C ARG A 88 16.13 -19.13 12.17
N GLN A 89 16.84 -18.00 12.04
CA GLN A 89 17.94 -17.58 12.91
C GLN A 89 17.73 -16.18 13.54
N THR A 90 16.56 -15.55 13.33
CA THR A 90 16.21 -14.23 13.89
C THR A 90 14.74 -14.22 14.31
N VAL A 91 14.37 -13.45 15.33
CA VAL A 91 12.95 -13.25 15.71
C VAL A 91 12.19 -12.40 14.67
N LEU A 92 12.88 -11.92 13.63
CA LEU A 92 12.35 -11.02 12.62
C LEU A 92 11.54 -11.76 11.55
N PHE A 93 10.39 -11.18 11.22
CA PHE A 93 9.58 -11.59 10.07
C PHE A 93 10.06 -10.90 8.79
N SER A 94 10.13 -11.65 7.70
CA SER A 94 10.18 -11.09 6.34
C SER A 94 8.91 -11.40 5.59
N GLY A 95 8.41 -10.43 4.82
CA GLY A 95 7.26 -10.60 3.95
C GLY A 95 7.66 -10.59 2.48
N ARG A 96 7.07 -11.49 1.71
CA ARG A 96 7.11 -11.47 0.24
C ARG A 96 5.74 -11.09 -0.30
N PHE A 97 5.70 -10.17 -1.24
CA PHE A 97 4.44 -9.75 -1.86
C PHE A 97 4.32 -10.31 -3.27
N SER A 98 3.10 -10.64 -3.66
CA SER A 98 2.78 -11.13 -5.00
C SER A 98 1.36 -10.71 -5.38
N ILE A 99 1.09 -10.77 -6.68
CA ILE A 99 -0.22 -10.48 -7.24
C ILE A 99 -0.85 -11.81 -7.66
N ASP A 100 -2.01 -12.11 -7.12
CA ASP A 100 -2.85 -13.22 -7.56
C ASP A 100 -3.76 -12.73 -8.70
N TYR A 101 -3.43 -13.14 -9.92
CA TYR A 101 -4.20 -12.79 -11.11
C TYR A 101 -5.41 -13.70 -11.35
N SER A 102 -5.60 -14.75 -10.54
CA SER A 102 -6.65 -15.74 -10.79
C SER A 102 -8.07 -15.16 -10.73
N LEU A 103 -8.25 -14.09 -9.96
CA LEU A 103 -9.54 -13.39 -9.79
C LEU A 103 -9.64 -12.08 -10.59
N LEU A 104 -8.60 -11.71 -11.35
CA LEU A 104 -8.58 -10.47 -12.12
C LEU A 104 -9.05 -10.71 -13.55
N THR A 105 -9.89 -9.80 -14.05
CA THR A 105 -10.17 -9.70 -15.48
C THR A 105 -8.91 -9.26 -16.26
N THR A 106 -8.93 -9.39 -17.58
CA THR A 106 -7.83 -8.91 -18.44
C THR A 106 -7.56 -7.42 -18.25
N THR A 107 -8.61 -6.62 -18.09
CA THR A 107 -8.51 -5.16 -17.88
C THR A 107 -7.90 -4.85 -16.53
N GLU A 108 -8.39 -5.48 -15.45
CA GLU A 108 -7.82 -5.29 -14.11
C GLU A 108 -6.36 -5.77 -14.06
N SER A 109 -6.04 -6.92 -14.66
CA SER A 109 -4.67 -7.44 -14.74
C SER A 109 -3.73 -6.47 -15.44
N SER A 110 -4.17 -5.87 -16.55
CA SER A 110 -3.38 -4.88 -17.29
C SER A 110 -3.15 -3.62 -16.46
N LEU A 111 -4.19 -3.12 -15.79
CA LEU A 111 -4.12 -1.96 -14.90
C LEU A 111 -3.17 -2.22 -13.72
N VAL A 112 -3.33 -3.35 -13.03
CA VAL A 112 -2.51 -3.75 -11.90
C VAL A 112 -1.04 -3.87 -12.33
N ASN A 113 -0.77 -4.52 -13.46
CA ASN A 113 0.59 -4.62 -14.00
C ASN A 113 1.21 -3.25 -14.30
N ASP A 114 0.44 -2.35 -14.90
CA ASP A 114 0.90 -1.01 -15.21
C ASP A 114 1.28 -0.24 -13.95
N VAL A 115 0.37 -0.19 -12.97
CA VAL A 115 0.57 0.56 -11.71
C VAL A 115 1.68 -0.05 -10.87
N TYR A 116 1.61 -1.36 -10.59
CA TYR A 116 2.56 -2.02 -9.70
C TYR A 116 3.96 -2.12 -10.32
N GLY A 117 4.04 -2.32 -11.64
CA GLY A 117 5.29 -2.36 -12.38
C GLY A 117 5.96 -0.99 -12.48
N LYS A 118 5.22 0.06 -12.88
CA LYS A 118 5.80 1.41 -13.03
C LYS A 118 6.20 2.05 -11.71
N LEU A 119 5.56 1.67 -10.60
CA LEU A 119 5.81 2.26 -9.28
C LEU A 119 6.63 1.36 -8.33
N ASP A 120 7.11 0.22 -8.83
CA ASP A 120 7.87 -0.80 -8.10
C ASP A 120 7.21 -1.21 -6.77
N LEU A 121 5.88 -1.33 -6.75
CA LEU A 121 5.14 -1.41 -5.49
C LEU A 121 5.47 -2.67 -4.69
N ILE A 122 5.64 -3.83 -5.35
CA ILE A 122 5.97 -5.09 -4.68
C ILE A 122 7.28 -4.98 -3.90
N GLU A 123 8.36 -4.59 -4.56
CA GLU A 123 9.68 -4.43 -3.92
C GLU A 123 9.62 -3.42 -2.77
N ARG A 124 8.88 -2.34 -2.97
CA ARG A 124 8.74 -1.29 -1.96
C ARG A 124 7.95 -1.75 -0.75
N PHE A 125 6.90 -2.56 -0.92
CA PHE A 125 6.18 -3.18 0.20
C PHE A 125 7.08 -4.14 0.97
N GLU A 126 7.87 -4.97 0.28
CA GLU A 126 8.85 -5.85 0.90
C GLU A 126 9.90 -5.07 1.73
N SER A 127 10.25 -3.85 1.32
CA SER A 127 11.20 -3.00 2.06
C SER A 127 10.68 -2.47 3.40
N VAL A 128 9.35 -2.35 3.58
CA VAL A 128 8.73 -1.76 4.78
C VAL A 128 8.01 -2.79 5.66
N VAL A 129 7.70 -3.97 5.13
CA VAL A 129 6.85 -4.97 5.82
C VAL A 129 7.45 -5.46 7.13
N THR A 130 8.76 -5.62 7.21
CA THR A 130 9.44 -6.09 8.43
C THR A 130 9.13 -5.16 9.60
N ASN A 131 9.33 -3.85 9.43
CA ASN A 131 9.05 -2.86 10.47
C ASN A 131 7.56 -2.83 10.83
N HIS A 132 6.68 -3.00 9.84
CA HIS A 132 5.24 -3.03 10.09
C HIS A 132 4.84 -4.23 10.95
N VAL A 133 5.34 -5.43 10.62
CA VAL A 133 5.07 -6.66 11.38
C VAL A 133 5.63 -6.58 12.79
N GLU A 134 6.85 -6.06 12.96
CA GLU A 134 7.45 -5.90 14.29
C GLU A 134 6.62 -4.95 15.18
N GLY A 135 6.04 -3.88 14.62
CA GLY A 135 5.10 -3.03 15.35
C GLY A 135 3.91 -3.82 15.91
N ILE A 136 3.26 -4.62 15.05
CA ILE A 136 2.14 -5.48 15.46
C ILE A 136 2.59 -6.51 16.51
N ARG A 137 3.80 -7.07 16.35
CA ARG A 137 4.39 -8.03 17.31
C ARG A 137 4.55 -7.44 18.69
N THR A 138 5.04 -6.21 18.80
CA THR A 138 5.18 -5.56 20.11
C THR A 138 3.87 -5.38 20.87
N ASP A 139 2.73 -5.32 20.16
CA ASP A 139 1.41 -5.20 20.77
C ASP A 139 0.91 -6.54 21.34
N TYR A 140 1.09 -7.65 20.60
CA TYR A 140 0.62 -8.96 21.05
C TYR A 140 1.63 -9.78 21.86
N ASP A 141 2.92 -9.41 21.88
CA ASP A 141 3.97 -10.07 22.67
C ASP A 141 3.67 -10.12 24.18
N LYS A 142 2.78 -9.23 24.65
CA LYS A 142 2.32 -9.18 26.06
C LYS A 142 1.20 -10.17 26.36
N ILE A 143 0.58 -10.74 25.31
CA ILE A 143 -0.53 -11.67 25.41
C ILE A 143 0.04 -13.08 25.58
N ARG A 144 -0.45 -13.82 26.59
CA ARG A 144 0.01 -15.20 26.89
C ARG A 144 -1.01 -16.28 26.48
N ASN A 145 -2.14 -15.86 25.91
CA ASN A 145 -3.23 -16.73 25.54
C ASN A 145 -3.41 -16.72 24.02
N PHE A 146 -3.32 -17.91 23.41
CA PHE A 146 -3.42 -18.09 21.97
C PHE A 146 -4.74 -17.56 21.38
N VAL A 147 -5.87 -17.83 22.04
CA VAL A 147 -7.20 -17.36 21.62
C VAL A 147 -7.26 -15.83 21.64
N THR A 148 -6.68 -15.20 22.67
CA THR A 148 -6.61 -13.73 22.74
C THR A 148 -5.74 -13.14 21.62
N ILE A 149 -4.64 -13.81 21.23
CA ILE A 149 -3.83 -13.40 20.07
C ILE A 149 -4.65 -13.48 18.78
N GLN A 150 -5.41 -14.56 18.57
CA GLN A 150 -6.28 -14.69 17.39
C GLN A 150 -7.32 -13.57 17.32
N ILE A 151 -7.98 -13.26 18.45
CA ILE A 151 -8.97 -12.17 18.52
C ILE A 151 -8.32 -10.81 18.21
N PHE A 152 -7.12 -10.57 18.74
CA PHE A 152 -6.36 -9.35 18.46
C PHE A 152 -6.02 -9.23 16.97
N LEU A 153 -5.46 -10.29 16.36
CA LEU A 153 -5.09 -10.28 14.94
C LEU A 153 -6.30 -10.14 14.03
N GLN A 154 -7.43 -10.78 14.37
CA GLN A 154 -8.69 -10.61 13.65
C GLN A 154 -9.15 -9.16 13.70
N SER A 155 -9.20 -8.57 14.90
CA SER A 155 -9.58 -7.17 15.08
C SER A 155 -8.64 -6.21 14.34
N HIS A 156 -7.34 -6.51 14.32
CA HIS A 156 -6.36 -5.75 13.57
C HIS A 156 -6.59 -5.84 12.06
N TYR A 157 -6.83 -7.05 11.53
CA TYR A 157 -7.16 -7.28 10.12
C TYR A 157 -8.44 -6.53 9.71
N ASP A 158 -9.52 -6.67 10.48
CA ASP A 158 -10.81 -6.03 10.20
C ASP A 158 -10.67 -4.50 10.16
N SER A 159 -9.89 -3.93 11.08
CA SER A 159 -9.57 -2.50 11.09
C SER A 159 -8.82 -2.06 9.83
N LYS A 160 -7.81 -2.81 9.37
CA LYS A 160 -7.06 -2.47 8.15
C LYS A 160 -7.91 -2.62 6.89
N LEU A 161 -8.72 -3.68 6.83
CA LEU A 161 -9.65 -3.90 5.74
C LEU A 161 -10.66 -2.75 5.62
N GLN A 162 -11.21 -2.30 6.74
CA GLN A 162 -12.15 -1.17 6.77
C GLN A 162 -11.50 0.15 6.34
N LEU A 163 -10.26 0.41 6.78
CA LEU A 163 -9.57 1.68 6.53
C LEU A 163 -8.96 1.79 5.13
N HIS A 164 -8.47 0.67 4.58
CA HIS A 164 -7.64 0.69 3.38
C HIS A 164 -8.12 -0.22 2.26
N GLY A 165 -9.10 -1.09 2.52
CA GLY A 165 -9.53 -2.12 1.58
C GLY A 165 -8.57 -3.32 1.52
N PRO A 166 -8.93 -4.34 0.72
CA PRO A 166 -8.25 -5.64 0.71
C PRO A 166 -6.87 -5.61 0.05
N ASN A 167 -6.67 -4.72 -0.93
CA ASN A 167 -5.45 -4.66 -1.75
C ASN A 167 -4.37 -3.70 -1.22
N HIS A 168 -4.48 -3.28 0.05
CA HIS A 168 -3.48 -2.45 0.70
C HIS A 168 -2.43 -3.32 1.41
N TYR A 169 -1.15 -2.93 1.37
CA TYR A 169 -0.08 -3.74 1.94
C TYR A 169 -0.27 -4.03 3.43
N LYS A 170 -0.71 -3.05 4.23
CA LYS A 170 -1.06 -3.23 5.66
C LYS A 170 -2.15 -4.30 5.86
N THR A 171 -3.17 -4.31 4.99
CA THR A 171 -4.27 -5.30 5.04
C THR A 171 -3.77 -6.68 4.66
N ALA A 172 -3.02 -6.80 3.57
CA ALA A 172 -2.43 -8.07 3.14
C ALA A 172 -1.47 -8.65 4.19
N THR A 173 -0.66 -7.80 4.85
CA THR A 173 0.20 -8.21 5.97
C THR A 173 -0.60 -8.68 7.18
N ALA A 174 -1.63 -7.95 7.59
CA ALA A 174 -2.50 -8.34 8.70
C ALA A 174 -3.21 -9.68 8.43
N LYS A 175 -3.71 -9.87 7.20
CA LYS A 175 -4.31 -11.14 6.74
C LYS A 175 -3.29 -12.29 6.81
N SER A 176 -2.06 -12.04 6.37
CA SER A 176 -0.97 -13.03 6.43
C SER A 176 -0.66 -13.43 7.87
N LEU A 177 -0.58 -12.48 8.81
CA LEU A 177 -0.38 -12.77 10.24
C LEU A 177 -1.54 -13.61 10.81
N LEU A 178 -2.77 -13.20 10.53
CA LEU A 178 -3.98 -13.91 10.98
C LEU A 178 -4.03 -15.35 10.47
N ASN A 179 -3.62 -15.60 9.22
CA ASN A 179 -3.59 -16.96 8.66
C ASN A 179 -2.42 -17.80 9.17
N ASN A 180 -1.42 -17.17 9.78
CA ASN A 180 -0.19 -17.81 10.23
C ASN A 180 0.04 -17.60 11.73
N VAL A 181 -1.01 -17.58 12.56
CA VAL A 181 -0.86 -17.40 14.02
C VAL A 181 0.06 -18.46 14.64
N SER A 182 0.14 -19.66 14.04
CA SER A 182 1.08 -20.72 14.45
C SER A 182 2.56 -20.37 14.24
N LEU A 183 2.89 -19.46 13.32
CA LEU A 183 4.26 -18.93 13.18
C LEU A 183 4.64 -18.00 14.35
N LEU A 184 3.64 -17.52 15.11
CA LEU A 184 3.85 -16.67 16.29
C LEU A 184 4.08 -17.51 17.55
N SER A 185 3.62 -18.77 17.57
CA SER A 185 3.83 -19.68 18.70
C SER A 185 5.22 -20.30 18.75
N THR A 186 6.07 -20.10 17.74
CA THR A 186 7.46 -20.61 17.71
C THR A 186 8.43 -19.76 18.56
N ILE A 187 7.94 -18.74 19.25
CA ILE A 187 8.71 -17.80 20.07
C ILE A 187 8.56 -18.09 21.59
N TRP A 188 7.78 -19.13 21.96
CA TRP A 188 7.57 -19.57 23.35
C TRP A 188 8.16 -20.95 23.63
#